data_AF-A0A397VAU4-F1
#
_entry.id   AF-A0A397VAU4-F1
#
_cell.length_a   1.000
_cell.length_b   1.000
_cell.length_c   1.000
_cell.angle_alpha   90.00
_cell.angle_beta   90.00
_cell.angle_gamma   90.00
#
_symmetry.space_group_name_H-M   'P 1'
#
loop_
_entity.id
_entity.type
_entity.pdbx_description
1 polymer ?
#
loop_
_entity_poly.entity_id
_entity_poly.type
_entity_poly.pdbx_seq_one_letter_code
_entity_poly.pdbx_strand_id
1 'polypeptide(L)' 'KLFEEPQVIFAGYKVPYPLEHNVILKVQTTNDTKPDMMVAKALNDLITEVGYLKQKFVLCLLY' A
#
# COMPACT_ATOMS: atom_id res chain seq x y z
N LYS A 1 -1.28 5.22 1.54
CA LYS A 1 -2.25 4.52 0.64
C LYS A 1 -3.44 3.94 1.40
N LEU A 2 -3.30 2.89 2.21
CA LEU A 2 -4.46 2.29 2.89
C LEU A 2 -5.22 3.25 3.82
N PHE A 3 -4.52 4.09 4.59
CA PHE A 3 -5.15 5.07 5.48
C PHE A 3 -5.67 6.33 4.76
N GLU A 4 -5.34 6.51 3.47
CA GLU A 4 -5.86 7.64 2.68
C GLU A 4 -7.30 7.38 2.22
N GLU A 5 -7.74 6.13 2.26
CA GLU A 5 -9.07 5.72 1.83
C GLU A 5 -10.09 5.89 2.96
N PRO A 6 -11.19 6.64 2.76
CA PRO A 6 -12.19 6.89 3.80
C PRO A 6 -12.93 5.63 4.25
N GLN A 7 -12.88 4.57 3.44
CA GLN A 7 -13.47 3.27 3.72
C GLN A 7 -12.59 2.41 4.65
N VAL A 8 -11.35 2.80 4.92
CA VAL A 8 -10.42 2.08 5.79
C VAL A 8 -10.44 2.73 7.17
N ILE A 9 -10.96 2.00 8.15
CA ILE A 9 -11.08 2.44 9.54
C ILE A 9 -9.77 2.21 10.30
N PHE A 10 -9.07 1.13 9.97
CA PHE A 10 -7.81 0.76 10.59
C PHE A 10 -6.89 0.08 9.59
N ALA A 11 -5.62 0.46 9.60
CA ALA A 11 -4.56 -0.25 8.90
C ALA A 11 -3.31 -0.24 9.78
N GLY A 12 -2.80 -1.43 10.11
CA GLY A 12 -1.59 -1.58 10.89
C GLY A 12 -0.82 -2.82 10.46
N TYR A 13 0.50 -2.82 10.68
CA TYR A 13 1.35 -3.97 10.43
C TYR A 13 2.19 -4.27 11.67
N LYS A 14 2.59 -5.53 11.81
CA LYS A 14 3.59 -5.94 12.80
C LYS A 14 4.53 -6.97 12.21
N VAL A 15 5.79 -6.89 12.60
CA VAL A 15 6.78 -7.95 12.37
C VAL A 15 6.87 -8.74 13.67
N PRO A 16 6.41 -10.00 13.71
CA PRO A 16 6.33 -10.76 14.96
C PRO A 16 7.71 -11.08 15.53
N TYR A 17 8.70 -11.33 14.65
CA TYR A 17 10.07 -11.62 15.07
C TYR A 17 11.09 -11.07 14.05
N PRO A 18 12.17 -10.38 14.49
CA PRO A 18 13.11 -9.75 13.56
C PRO A 18 13.91 -10.71 12.66
N LEU A 19 14.11 -11.97 13.08
CA LEU A 19 14.83 -12.96 12.25
C LEU A 19 13.90 -13.75 11.31
N GLU A 20 12.58 -13.61 11.46
CA GLU A 20 11.62 -14.18 10.53
C GLU A 20 11.16 -13.12 9.53
N HIS A 21 11.21 -13.46 8.24
CA HIS A 21 10.81 -12.56 7.16
C HIS A 21 9.30 -12.58 6.95
N ASN A 22 8.54 -12.40 8.03
CA ASN A 22 7.09 -12.46 8.06
C ASN A 22 6.53 -11.09 8.47
N VAL A 23 5.56 -10.57 7.73
CA VAL A 23 4.85 -9.33 8.07
C VAL A 23 3.37 -9.63 8.19
N ILE A 24 2.79 -9.29 9.33
CA ILE A 24 1.36 -9.46 9.57
C ILE A 24 0.68 -8.11 9.37
N LEU A 25 -0.23 -8.05 8.39
CA LEU A 25 -1.03 -6.86 8.11
C LEU A 25 -2.44 -7.05 8.67
N LYS A 26 -2.94 -6.05 9.41
CA LYS A 26 -4.32 -5.99 9.90
C LYS A 26 -5.00 -4.78 9.29
N VAL A 27 -6.07 -5.03 8.55
CA VAL A 27 -6.89 -4.00 7.90
C VAL A 27 -8.34 -4.18 8.31
N GLN A 28 -9.00 -3.07 8.64
CA GLN A 28 -10.42 -3.01 8.93
C GLN A 28 -11.05 -1.95 8.03
N THR A 29 -12.08 -2.36 7.28
CA THR A 29 -12.85 -1.49 6.40
C THR A 29 -14.26 -1.28 6.95
N THR A 30 -14.99 -0.34 6.36
CA THR A 30 -16.44 -0.23 6.53
C THR A 30 -17.15 -1.46 5.94
N ASN A 31 -18.38 -1.72 6.40
CA ASN A 31 -19.14 -2.91 6.00
C ASN A 31 -19.43 -2.98 4.48
N ASP A 32 -19.33 -1.86 3.78
CA ASP A 32 -19.64 -1.75 2.36
C ASP A 32 -18.50 -2.23 1.44
N THR A 33 -17.28 -2.38 1.99
CA THR A 33 -16.09 -2.68 1.19
C THR A 33 -15.26 -3.78 1.82
N LYS A 34 -14.78 -4.71 1.00
CA LYS A 34 -13.97 -5.82 1.50
C LYS A 34 -12.51 -5.40 1.71
N PRO A 35 -11.88 -5.82 2.82
CA PRO A 35 -10.51 -5.41 3.16
C PRO A 35 -9.48 -5.94 2.16
N ASP A 36 -9.68 -7.13 1.59
CA ASP A 36 -8.83 -7.71 0.54
C ASP A 36 -8.78 -6.83 -0.72
N MET A 37 -9.93 -6.35 -1.17
CA MET A 37 -10.00 -5.45 -2.33
C MET A 37 -9.32 -4.11 -2.07
N MET A 38 -9.46 -3.56 -0.86
CA MET A 38 -8.80 -2.29 -0.50
C MET A 38 -7.28 -2.44 -0.43
N VAL A 39 -6.78 -3.58 0.05
CA VAL A 39 -5.34 -3.89 0.01
C VAL A 39 -4.84 -4.00 -1.43
N ALA A 40 -5.57 -4.72 -2.29
CA ALA A 40 -5.20 -4.84 -3.70
C ALA A 40 -5.18 -3.48 -4.41
N LYS A 41 -6.18 -2.62 -4.15
CA LYS A 41 -6.23 -1.26 -4.67
C LYS A 41 -5.02 -0.44 -4.21
N ALA A 42 -4.75 -0.41 -2.91
CA ALA A 42 -3.64 0.35 -2.35
C ALA A 42 -2.27 -0.10 -2.89
N LEU A 43 -2.10 -1.40 -3.17
CA LEU A 43 -0.90 -1.94 -3.81
C LEU A 43 -0.76 -1.46 -5.27
N ASN A 44 -1.82 -1.53 -6.07
CA ASN A 44 -1.79 -1.05 -7.46
C ASN A 44 -1.52 0.45 -7.56
N ASP A 45 -2.10 1.24 -6.66
CA ASP A 45 -1.87 2.68 -6.59
C ASP A 45 -0.40 2.98 -6.26
N LEU A 46 0.21 2.23 -5.34
CA LEU A 46 1.63 2.36 -5.01
C LEU A 46 2.54 1.98 -6.18
N ILE A 47 2.24 0.88 -6.87
CA ILE A 47 3.02 0.45 -8.05
C ILE A 47 2.99 1.54 -9.13
N THR A 48 1.81 2.10 -9.38
CA THR A 48 1.63 3.18 -10.37
C THR A 48 2.42 4.42 -9.99
N GLU A 49 2.38 4.84 -8.73
CA GLU A 49 3.12 6.01 -8.24
C GLU A 49 4.63 5.83 -8.34
N VAL A 50 5.15 4.67 -7.93
CA VAL A 50 6.58 4.34 -8.05
C VAL A 50 7.00 4.27 -9.52
N GLY A 51 6.16 3.71 -10.39
CA GLY A 51 6.40 3.68 -11.83
C GLY A 51 6.51 5.09 -12.42
N TYR A 52 5.62 5.99 -12.02
CA TYR A 52 5.63 7.38 -12.44
C TYR A 52 6.88 8.14 -11.94
N LEU A 53 7.26 7.94 -10.67
CA LEU A 53 8.50 8.48 -10.10
C LEU A 53 9.73 8.00 -10.85
N LYS A 54 9.81 6.70 -11.16
CA LYS A 54 10.90 6.13 -11.95
C LYS A 54 10.99 6.79 -13.33
N GLN A 55 9.86 6.94 -14.02
CA GLN A 55 9.84 7.56 -15.34
C GLN A 55 10.32 9.01 -15.29
N LYS A 56 9.82 9.80 -14.33
CA LYS A 56 10.27 11.18 -14.11
C LYS A 56 11.76 11.27 -13.81
N PHE A 57 12.26 10.38 -12.96
CA PHE A 57 13.68 10.36 -12.60
C PHE A 57 14.57 10.06 -13.82
N VAL A 58 14.18 9.09 -14.65
CA VAL A 58 14.90 8.78 -15.91
C VAL A 58 14.84 9.97 -16.88
N LEU A 59 13.67 10.60 -17.07
CA LEU A 59 13.55 11.79 -17.92
C LEU A 59 14.38 12.97 -17.43
N CYS A 60 14.46 13.17 -16.11
CA CYS A 60 15.25 14.24 -15.51
C CYS A 60 16.77 14.01 -15.63
N LEU A 61 17.23 12.75 -15.72
CA LEU A 61 18.64 12.42 -15.96
C LEU A 61 19.05 12.52 -17.43
N LEU A 62 18.07 12.59 -18.34
CA LEU A 62 18.29 12.72 -19.78
C LEU A 62 18.31 14.19 -20.25
N TYR A 63 18.10 15.13 -19.35
CA TYR A 63 18.23 16.58 -19.53
C TYR A 63 19.37 17.12 -18.68
#